data_AF-A0A7T2RZ37-F1
#
_entry.id   AF-A0A7T2RZ37-F1
#
_cell.length_a   1.000
_cell.length_b   1.000
_cell.length_c   1.000
_cell.angle_alpha   90.00
_cell.angle_beta   90.00
_cell.angle_gamma   90.00
#
_symmetry.space_group_name_H-M   'P 1'
#
loop_
_entity.id
_entity.type
_entity.pdbx_description
1 polymer ?
#
loop_
_entity_poly.entity_id
_entity_poly.type
_entity_poly.pdbx_seq_one_letter_code
_entity_poly.pdbx_strand_id
1 'polypeptide(L)'
;MNYEFDLGGWFCGTADEAHSRTTLIAPDDMSTAVKPGAMRSNWIGTGWVMLPYAPLPVITEVQAPEIVITDIQSDVDSFVHAQEFTDATVPVGGTLRFTAQLRQAGEVLLLDDSFRMPIWSRDGRERVVLASMAQGIIRFSVHFEDSRVWEVTEAMVNSDLPPERHMRFKGIKIFAVEA
;
A
#
# COMPACT_ATOMS: atom_id res chain seq x y z
N MET A 1 -20.38 36.61 -18.58
CA MET A 1 -20.11 36.02 -17.26
C MET A 1 -20.24 34.52 -17.44
N ASN A 2 -19.21 33.75 -17.11
CA ASN A 2 -19.24 32.29 -17.23
C ASN A 2 -19.56 31.70 -15.86
N TYR A 3 -20.48 30.74 -15.81
CA TYR A 3 -20.86 30.04 -14.59
C TYR A 3 -20.16 28.68 -14.54
N GLU A 4 -19.40 28.44 -13.49
CA GLU A 4 -18.54 27.27 -13.34
C GLU A 4 -19.27 26.14 -12.58
N PHE A 5 -18.97 24.90 -12.95
CA PHE A 5 -19.41 23.71 -12.23
C PHE A 5 -18.24 22.76 -11.91
N ASP A 6 -18.35 22.01 -10.81
CA ASP A 6 -17.35 21.02 -10.42
C ASP A 6 -17.47 19.69 -11.18
N LEU A 7 -16.66 18.69 -10.80
CA LEU A 7 -16.71 17.34 -11.40
C LEU A 7 -18.06 16.61 -11.18
N GLY A 8 -18.82 17.00 -10.15
CA GLY A 8 -20.16 16.50 -9.89
C GLY A 8 -21.27 17.34 -10.54
N GLY A 9 -20.90 18.38 -11.30
CA GLY A 9 -21.83 19.31 -11.93
C GLY A 9 -22.33 20.42 -11.01
N TRP A 10 -21.88 20.53 -9.76
CA TRP A 10 -22.41 21.54 -8.83
C TRP A 10 -21.86 22.93 -9.13
N PHE A 11 -22.72 23.96 -9.12
CA PHE A 11 -22.32 25.36 -9.33
C PHE A 11 -21.26 25.79 -8.32
N CYS A 12 -20.05 26.13 -8.76
CA CYS A 12 -18.92 26.46 -7.86
C CYS A 12 -18.46 27.92 -7.94
N GLY A 13 -19.10 28.76 -8.75
CA GLY A 13 -18.79 30.18 -8.85
C GLY A 13 -18.84 30.68 -10.29
N THR A 14 -18.23 31.84 -10.52
CA THR A 14 -18.12 32.43 -11.86
C THR A 14 -16.67 32.48 -12.29
N ALA A 15 -16.43 32.29 -13.59
CA ALA A 15 -15.13 32.42 -14.22
C ALA A 15 -15.11 33.60 -15.21
N ASP A 16 -13.97 34.30 -15.27
CA ASP A 16 -13.76 35.41 -16.22
C ASP A 16 -13.62 34.89 -17.65
N GLU A 17 -12.98 33.75 -17.84
CA GLU A 17 -12.77 33.09 -19.13
C GLU A 17 -13.58 31.78 -19.25
N ALA A 18 -13.94 31.42 -20.48
CA ALA A 18 -14.65 30.17 -20.75
C ALA A 18 -13.67 28.98 -20.76
N HIS A 19 -14.06 27.88 -20.12
CA HIS A 19 -13.34 26.61 -20.14
C HIS A 19 -14.31 25.41 -20.12
N SER A 20 -13.76 24.19 -20.12
CA SER A 20 -14.50 22.93 -20.26
C SER A 20 -15.58 22.66 -19.19
N ARG A 21 -15.58 23.40 -18.08
CA ARG A 21 -16.58 23.30 -17.01
C ARG A 21 -17.29 24.63 -16.74
N THR A 22 -17.52 25.39 -17.79
CA THR A 22 -18.29 26.62 -17.74
C THR A 22 -19.47 26.60 -18.69
N THR A 23 -20.48 27.39 -18.36
CA THR A 23 -21.63 27.64 -19.21
C THR A 23 -22.00 29.12 -19.17
N LEU A 24 -22.64 29.61 -20.23
CA LEU A 24 -23.21 30.96 -20.27
C LEU A 24 -24.64 31.01 -19.72
N ILE A 25 -25.25 29.85 -19.44
CA ILE A 25 -26.58 29.77 -18.83
C ILE A 25 -26.43 30.04 -17.33
N ALA A 26 -27.19 30.99 -16.79
CA ALA A 26 -27.17 31.30 -15.36
C ALA A 26 -27.83 30.18 -14.54
N PRO A 27 -27.29 29.83 -13.35
CA PRO A 27 -27.91 28.89 -12.43
C PRO A 27 -29.17 29.47 -11.79
N ASP A 28 -30.07 28.59 -11.36
CA ASP A 28 -31.28 28.97 -10.60
C ASP A 28 -30.93 29.42 -9.17
N ASP A 29 -29.83 28.90 -8.63
CA ASP A 29 -29.29 29.24 -7.31
C ASP A 29 -27.76 29.35 -7.37
N MET A 30 -27.22 30.49 -6.92
CA MET A 30 -25.79 30.78 -6.85
C MET A 30 -25.13 30.34 -5.53
N SER A 31 -25.84 29.57 -4.70
CA SER A 31 -25.28 28.99 -3.48
C SER A 31 -24.14 28.01 -3.76
N THR A 32 -23.02 28.21 -3.08
CA THR A 32 -21.88 27.28 -3.06
C THR A 32 -21.81 26.47 -1.76
N ALA A 33 -22.88 26.48 -0.96
CA ALA A 33 -22.93 25.76 0.31
C ALA A 33 -22.82 24.24 0.12
N VAL A 34 -21.94 23.60 0.90
CA VAL A 34 -21.64 22.16 0.79
C VAL A 34 -22.40 21.30 1.81
N LYS A 35 -23.57 21.74 2.26
CA LYS A 35 -24.39 20.99 3.22
C LYS A 35 -25.10 19.82 2.49
N PRO A 36 -24.80 18.54 2.83
CA PRO A 36 -25.46 17.41 2.17
C PRO A 36 -26.99 17.48 2.28
N GLY A 37 -27.67 17.19 1.17
CA GLY A 37 -29.13 17.22 1.05
C GLY A 37 -29.75 18.61 0.86
N ALA A 38 -28.99 19.70 0.97
CA ALA A 38 -29.48 21.04 0.65
C ALA A 38 -29.67 21.18 -0.87
N MET A 39 -30.79 21.78 -1.31
CA MET A 39 -31.03 22.01 -2.73
C MET A 39 -29.99 22.98 -3.30
N ARG A 40 -29.38 22.64 -4.43
CA ARG A 40 -28.35 23.43 -5.12
C ARG A 40 -28.42 23.23 -6.63
N SER A 41 -28.00 24.23 -7.38
CA SER A 41 -27.90 24.14 -8.84
C SER A 41 -26.82 23.13 -9.27
N ASN A 42 -27.22 22.18 -10.10
CA ASN A 42 -26.38 21.16 -10.72
C ASN A 42 -26.52 21.22 -12.25
N TRP A 43 -25.40 21.27 -12.96
CA TRP A 43 -25.34 21.31 -14.41
C TRP A 43 -25.42 19.90 -14.99
N ILE A 44 -26.45 19.64 -15.79
CA ILE A 44 -26.70 18.33 -16.42
C ILE A 44 -26.29 18.29 -17.91
N GLY A 45 -25.49 19.26 -18.37
CA GLY A 45 -25.03 19.36 -19.75
C GLY A 45 -25.88 20.22 -20.67
N THR A 46 -27.18 20.36 -20.37
CA THR A 46 -28.12 21.18 -21.18
C THR A 46 -28.70 22.36 -20.41
N GLY A 47 -28.60 22.36 -19.08
CA GLY A 47 -29.19 23.35 -18.20
C GLY A 47 -28.85 23.08 -16.74
N TRP A 48 -29.22 24.03 -15.88
CA TRP A 48 -29.16 23.86 -14.44
C TRP A 48 -30.43 23.20 -13.94
N VAL A 49 -30.29 22.32 -12.96
CA VAL A 49 -31.40 21.71 -12.23
C VAL A 49 -31.12 21.78 -10.74
N MET A 50 -32.16 22.02 -9.95
CA MET A 50 -32.05 22.01 -8.49
C MET A 50 -32.08 20.57 -7.99
N LEU A 51 -30.96 20.11 -7.45
CA LEU A 51 -30.81 18.77 -6.87
C LEU A 51 -30.32 18.85 -5.42
N PRO A 52 -30.67 17.86 -4.57
CA PRO A 52 -30.07 17.75 -3.24
C PRO A 52 -28.56 17.55 -3.36
N TYR A 53 -27.77 18.47 -2.80
CA TYR A 53 -26.33 18.42 -2.85
C TYR A 53 -25.80 17.09 -2.30
N ALA A 54 -24.97 16.44 -3.11
CA ALA A 54 -24.23 15.24 -2.74
C ALA A 54 -22.75 15.49 -3.00
N PRO A 55 -21.88 15.37 -1.99
CA PRO A 55 -20.45 15.45 -2.22
C PRO A 55 -20.00 14.30 -3.13
N LEU A 56 -19.01 14.56 -3.96
CA LEU A 56 -18.37 13.50 -4.73
C LEU A 56 -17.83 12.43 -3.77
N PRO A 57 -17.92 11.13 -4.14
CA PRO A 57 -17.30 10.09 -3.36
C PRO A 57 -15.80 10.35 -3.27
N VAL A 58 -15.26 10.36 -2.06
CA VAL A 58 -13.82 10.33 -1.85
C VAL A 58 -13.35 8.97 -2.34
N ILE A 59 -12.61 8.93 -3.45
CA ILE A 59 -11.92 7.71 -3.86
C ILE A 59 -10.74 7.56 -2.90
N THR A 60 -10.91 6.76 -1.86
CA THR A 60 -9.77 6.31 -1.05
C THR A 60 -9.00 5.33 -1.92
N GLU A 61 -7.76 5.66 -2.29
CA GLU A 61 -6.87 4.66 -2.88
C GLU A 61 -6.83 3.45 -1.92
N VAL A 62 -7.16 2.26 -2.42
CA VAL A 62 -7.01 1.03 -1.64
C VAL A 62 -5.53 0.91 -1.37
N GLN A 63 -5.11 1.23 -0.15
CA GLN A 63 -3.72 1.09 0.25
C GLN A 63 -3.33 -0.38 0.06
N ALA A 64 -2.29 -0.62 -0.74
CA ALA A 64 -1.76 -1.96 -0.93
C ALA A 64 -1.38 -2.54 0.44
N PRO A 65 -1.73 -3.80 0.75
CA PRO A 65 -1.32 -4.44 2.00
C PRO A 65 0.20 -4.40 2.16
N GLU A 66 0.70 -4.23 3.37
CA GLU A 66 2.12 -4.14 3.70
C GLU A 66 2.54 -5.33 4.57
N ILE A 67 3.64 -5.97 4.22
CA ILE A 67 4.33 -6.93 5.09
C ILE A 67 5.23 -6.14 6.04
N VAL A 68 4.99 -6.28 7.34
CA VAL A 68 5.80 -5.65 8.40
C VAL A 68 6.43 -6.74 9.26
N ILE A 69 7.76 -6.84 9.24
CA ILE A 69 8.49 -7.74 10.15
C ILE A 69 8.30 -7.22 11.58
N THR A 70 7.89 -8.11 12.48
CA THR A 70 7.64 -7.79 13.90
C THR A 70 8.59 -8.51 14.85
N ASP A 71 9.19 -9.62 14.42
CA ASP A 71 10.16 -10.37 15.22
C ASP A 71 11.11 -11.17 14.31
N ILE A 72 12.37 -11.29 14.73
CA ILE A 72 13.36 -12.20 14.14
C ILE A 72 14.07 -12.90 15.30
N GLN A 73 13.98 -14.23 15.32
CA GLN A 73 14.65 -15.06 16.31
C GLN A 73 15.76 -15.86 15.64
N SER A 74 16.80 -16.20 16.40
CA SER A 74 17.85 -17.09 15.95
C SER A 74 18.08 -18.23 16.94
N ASP A 75 18.62 -19.33 16.43
CA ASP A 75 19.12 -20.45 17.22
C ASP A 75 20.56 -20.25 17.72
N VAL A 76 21.22 -19.15 17.33
CA VAL A 76 22.57 -18.78 17.76
C VAL A 76 22.58 -17.45 18.53
N ASP A 77 23.32 -17.41 19.64
CA ASP A 77 23.30 -16.29 20.60
C ASP A 77 23.97 -15.00 20.09
N SER A 78 24.91 -15.10 19.15
CA SER A 78 25.61 -13.95 18.57
C SER A 78 24.84 -13.28 17.43
N PHE A 79 23.59 -13.69 17.19
CA PHE A 79 22.67 -13.02 16.29
C PHE A 79 22.36 -11.59 16.74
N VAL A 80 22.35 -10.66 15.80
CA VAL A 80 21.97 -9.26 16.03
C VAL A 80 21.13 -8.75 14.86
N HIS A 81 20.23 -7.81 15.11
CA HIS A 81 19.45 -7.15 14.06
C HIS A 81 19.21 -5.68 14.39
N ALA A 82 18.97 -4.86 13.37
CA ALA A 82 18.51 -3.49 13.53
C ALA A 82 17.12 -3.45 14.16
N GLN A 83 16.84 -2.39 14.92
CA GLN A 83 15.55 -2.20 15.59
C GLN A 83 14.36 -2.15 14.61
N GLU A 84 14.58 -1.64 13.39
CA GLU A 84 13.56 -1.60 12.33
C GLU A 84 13.52 -2.85 11.45
N PHE A 85 14.32 -3.87 11.76
CA PHE A 85 14.44 -5.11 10.98
C PHE A 85 14.85 -4.89 9.51
N THR A 86 15.61 -3.82 9.23
CA THR A 86 16.18 -3.52 7.91
C THR A 86 17.40 -4.36 7.59
N ASP A 87 18.12 -4.77 8.63
CA ASP A 87 19.30 -5.60 8.55
C ASP A 87 19.43 -6.54 9.75
N ALA A 88 20.07 -7.68 9.52
CA ALA A 88 20.38 -8.67 10.53
C ALA A 88 21.71 -9.36 10.24
N THR A 89 22.47 -9.71 11.27
CA THR A 89 23.72 -10.47 11.17
C THR A 89 23.59 -11.77 11.94
N VAL A 90 23.94 -12.88 11.29
CA VAL A 90 23.87 -14.22 11.85
C VAL A 90 25.16 -14.98 11.51
N PRO A 91 25.74 -15.73 12.46
CA PRO A 91 26.80 -16.68 12.13
C PRO A 91 26.39 -17.69 11.06
N VAL A 92 27.35 -18.11 10.24
CA VAL A 92 27.20 -19.28 9.36
C VAL A 92 26.82 -20.51 10.20
N GLY A 93 25.88 -21.30 9.70
CA GLY A 93 25.23 -22.41 10.40
C GLY A 93 24.02 -21.99 11.24
N GLY A 94 23.74 -20.68 11.36
CA GLY A 94 22.57 -20.17 12.08
C GLY A 94 21.28 -20.28 11.27
N THR A 95 20.17 -20.46 11.98
CA THR A 95 18.80 -20.41 11.46
C THR A 95 18.09 -19.18 11.99
N LEU A 96 17.49 -18.40 11.10
CA LEU A 96 16.61 -17.28 11.46
C LEU A 96 15.15 -17.69 11.30
N ARG A 97 14.31 -17.34 12.28
CA ARG A 97 12.85 -17.50 12.27
C ARG A 97 12.20 -16.12 12.27
N PHE A 98 11.46 -15.83 11.22
CA PHE A 98 10.81 -14.55 11.01
C PHE A 98 9.35 -14.62 11.41
N THR A 99 8.87 -13.58 12.09
CA THR A 99 7.44 -13.29 12.24
C THR A 99 7.16 -11.92 11.64
N ALA A 100 6.19 -11.85 10.75
CA ALA A 100 5.70 -10.63 10.14
C ALA A 100 4.18 -10.55 10.19
N GLN A 101 3.63 -9.37 9.96
CA GLN A 101 2.20 -9.11 9.85
C GLN A 101 1.88 -8.57 8.47
N LEU A 102 0.80 -9.04 7.87
CA LEU A 102 0.16 -8.37 6.74
C LEU A 102 -0.76 -7.28 7.29
N ARG A 103 -0.50 -6.02 6.94
CA ARG A 103 -1.27 -4.87 7.41
C ARG A 103 -1.92 -4.12 6.26
N GLN A 104 -3.11 -3.57 6.48
CA GLN A 104 -3.76 -2.65 5.55
C GLN A 104 -4.37 -1.51 6.35
N ALA A 105 -4.12 -0.26 5.94
CA ALA A 105 -4.55 0.93 6.68
C ALA A 105 -4.13 0.94 8.17
N GLY A 106 -2.98 0.32 8.49
CA GLY A 106 -2.42 0.25 9.84
C GLY A 106 -2.96 -0.91 10.70
N GLU A 107 -3.96 -1.65 10.23
CA GLU A 107 -4.54 -2.80 10.93
C GLU A 107 -4.06 -4.13 10.34
N VAL A 108 -4.06 -5.21 11.13
CA VAL A 108 -3.70 -6.54 10.62
C VAL A 108 -4.82 -7.07 9.73
N LEU A 109 -4.48 -7.43 8.49
CA LEU A 109 -5.40 -8.02 7.53
C LEU A 109 -5.54 -9.52 7.81
N LEU A 110 -6.70 -9.95 8.29
CA LEU A 110 -6.96 -11.34 8.67
C LEU A 110 -7.15 -12.23 7.44
N LEU A 111 -6.03 -12.78 6.95
CA LEU A 111 -5.97 -13.66 5.80
C LEU A 111 -5.15 -14.91 6.12
N ASP A 112 -5.58 -16.05 5.61
CA ASP A 112 -4.83 -17.30 5.62
C ASP A 112 -4.32 -17.56 4.19
N ASP A 113 -3.03 -17.78 4.02
CA ASP A 113 -2.42 -18.08 2.71
C ASP A 113 -1.03 -18.72 2.89
N SER A 114 -0.40 -19.09 1.79
CA SER A 114 1.04 -19.38 1.74
C SER A 114 1.62 -18.86 0.44
N PHE A 115 2.83 -18.30 0.52
CA PHE A 115 3.51 -17.80 -0.66
C PHE A 115 4.99 -18.12 -0.62
N ARG A 116 5.59 -18.18 -1.82
CA ARG A 116 7.01 -18.39 -1.99
C ARG A 116 7.69 -17.03 -1.89
N MET A 117 8.67 -16.92 -1.00
CA MET A 117 9.49 -15.73 -0.81
C MET A 117 10.89 -16.02 -1.36
N PRO A 118 11.26 -15.42 -2.51
CA PRO A 118 12.61 -15.48 -3.03
C PRO A 118 13.56 -14.69 -2.13
N ILE A 119 14.71 -15.27 -1.81
CA ILE A 119 15.83 -14.60 -1.14
C ILE A 119 17.07 -14.73 -2.03
N TRP A 120 17.75 -13.62 -2.28
CA TRP A 120 18.86 -13.58 -3.23
C TRP A 120 20.14 -13.21 -2.51
N SER A 121 21.22 -13.89 -2.83
CA SER A 121 22.54 -13.48 -2.40
C SER A 121 23.11 -12.43 -3.36
N ARG A 122 23.99 -11.57 -2.85
CA ARG A 122 24.66 -10.55 -3.66
C ARG A 122 25.46 -11.13 -4.84
N ASP A 123 25.90 -12.39 -4.74
CA ASP A 123 26.60 -13.10 -5.83
C ASP A 123 25.65 -13.81 -6.82
N GLY A 124 24.34 -13.58 -6.72
CA GLY A 124 23.34 -14.04 -7.70
C GLY A 124 22.77 -15.42 -7.45
N ARG A 125 22.94 -16.00 -6.25
CA ARG A 125 22.25 -17.24 -5.89
C ARG A 125 20.86 -16.93 -5.37
N GLU A 126 19.90 -17.75 -5.76
CA GLU A 126 18.54 -17.68 -5.27
C GLU A 126 18.24 -18.84 -4.35
N ARG A 127 17.47 -18.57 -3.29
CA ARG A 127 16.77 -19.58 -2.50
C ARG A 127 15.31 -19.18 -2.42
N VAL A 128 14.42 -20.16 -2.42
CA VAL A 128 12.98 -19.93 -2.29
C VAL A 128 12.52 -20.49 -0.96
N VAL A 129 11.93 -19.65 -0.13
CA VAL A 129 11.41 -20.00 1.18
C VAL A 129 9.89 -20.05 1.12
N LEU A 130 9.26 -21.03 1.75
CA LEU A 130 7.81 -21.04 1.90
C LEU A 130 7.41 -20.24 3.15
N ALA A 131 6.67 -19.15 2.95
CA ALA A 131 6.07 -18.39 4.02
C ALA A 131 4.62 -18.84 4.22
N SER A 132 4.28 -19.19 5.46
CA SER A 132 2.93 -19.55 5.87
C SER A 132 2.28 -18.36 6.56
N MET A 133 1.07 -18.02 6.16
CA MET A 133 0.28 -16.94 6.75
C MET A 133 -0.99 -17.49 7.38
N ALA A 134 -1.20 -17.18 8.65
CA ALA A 134 -2.41 -17.51 9.39
C ALA A 134 -2.90 -16.28 10.15
N GLN A 135 -4.15 -15.87 9.91
CA GLN A 135 -4.79 -14.69 10.49
C GLN A 135 -3.95 -13.43 10.31
N GLY A 136 -3.35 -13.26 9.12
CA GLY A 136 -2.46 -12.13 8.79
C GLY A 136 -1.06 -12.22 9.41
N ILE A 137 -0.74 -13.28 10.16
CA ILE A 137 0.59 -13.50 10.73
C ILE A 137 1.39 -14.41 9.83
N ILE A 138 2.46 -13.87 9.26
CA ILE A 138 3.38 -14.55 8.35
C ILE A 138 4.55 -15.13 9.14
N ARG A 139 4.89 -16.39 8.90
CA ARG A 139 6.03 -17.08 9.51
C ARG A 139 6.83 -17.85 8.47
N PHE A 140 8.15 -17.75 8.57
CA PHE A 140 9.08 -18.54 7.77
C PHE A 140 10.43 -18.66 8.49
N SER A 141 11.24 -19.62 8.05
CA SER A 141 12.58 -19.86 8.61
C SER A 141 13.60 -20.04 7.51
N VAL A 142 14.83 -19.59 7.73
CA VAL A 142 15.93 -19.68 6.77
C VAL A 142 17.21 -20.12 7.48
N HIS A 143 17.87 -21.14 6.95
CA HIS A 143 19.17 -21.62 7.42
C HIS A 143 20.30 -21.10 6.52
N PHE A 144 21.37 -20.57 7.11
CA PHE A 144 22.46 -19.91 6.38
C PHE A 144 23.75 -20.74 6.42
N GLU A 145 24.05 -21.43 5.32
CA GLU A 145 25.17 -22.39 5.25
C GLU A 145 26.52 -21.78 4.83
N ASP A 146 26.49 -20.58 4.22
CA ASP A 146 27.65 -19.91 3.66
C ASP A 146 27.70 -18.46 4.11
N SER A 147 28.91 -17.92 4.27
CA SER A 147 29.15 -16.49 4.49
C SER A 147 28.78 -15.68 3.25
N ARG A 148 27.65 -14.95 3.32
CA ARG A 148 27.04 -14.20 2.21
C ARG A 148 26.14 -13.09 2.72
N VAL A 149 25.91 -12.11 1.85
CA VAL A 149 24.84 -11.12 2.05
C VAL A 149 23.61 -11.58 1.26
N TRP A 150 22.51 -11.82 1.96
CA TRP A 150 21.22 -12.16 1.41
C TRP A 150 20.29 -10.95 1.48
N GLU A 151 19.40 -10.81 0.51
CA GLU A 151 18.46 -9.71 0.42
C GLU A 151 17.09 -10.21 -0.01
N VAL A 152 16.06 -9.58 0.54
CA VAL A 152 14.67 -9.72 0.13
C VAL A 152 14.12 -8.31 -0.08
N THR A 153 13.52 -8.06 -1.24
CA THR A 153 12.95 -6.74 -1.59
C THR A 153 11.46 -6.86 -1.92
N GLU A 154 10.75 -5.73 -1.95
CA GLU A 154 9.35 -5.66 -2.40
C GLU A 154 9.16 -6.30 -3.78
N ALA A 155 10.03 -5.97 -4.74
CA ALA A 155 9.95 -6.50 -6.10
C ALA A 155 10.08 -8.02 -6.13
N MET A 156 10.90 -8.60 -5.25
CA MET A 156 11.11 -10.04 -5.17
C MET A 156 9.93 -10.76 -4.53
N VAL A 157 9.34 -10.21 -3.47
CA VAL A 157 8.12 -10.77 -2.86
C VAL A 157 6.97 -10.79 -3.87
N ASN A 158 6.88 -9.75 -4.71
CA ASN A 158 5.80 -9.59 -5.68
C ASN A 158 6.07 -10.24 -7.04
N SER A 159 7.24 -10.84 -7.27
CA SER A 159 7.64 -11.32 -8.61
C SER A 159 6.69 -12.37 -9.18
N ASP A 160 6.17 -13.23 -8.30
CA ASP A 160 5.30 -14.36 -8.65
C ASP A 160 3.82 -14.10 -8.31
N LEU A 161 3.49 -12.87 -7.89
CA LEU A 161 2.14 -12.47 -7.50
C LEU A 161 1.47 -11.65 -8.60
N PRO A 162 0.15 -11.85 -8.84
CA PRO A 162 -0.59 -10.99 -9.74
C PRO A 162 -0.70 -9.57 -9.15
N PRO A 163 -0.83 -8.51 -9.97
CA PRO A 163 -0.79 -7.10 -9.53
C PRO A 163 -1.76 -6.77 -8.38
N GLU A 164 -2.96 -7.36 -8.39
CA GLU A 164 -3.97 -7.19 -7.35
C GLU A 164 -3.59 -7.78 -5.98
N ARG A 165 -2.55 -8.63 -5.93
CA ARG A 165 -1.99 -9.22 -4.70
C ARG A 165 -0.63 -8.65 -4.34
N HIS A 166 -0.18 -7.60 -5.02
CA HIS A 166 1.09 -6.96 -4.68
C HIS A 166 1.02 -6.36 -3.28
N MET A 167 2.09 -6.60 -2.54
CA MET A 167 2.25 -6.14 -1.17
C MET A 167 3.42 -5.17 -1.07
N ARG A 168 3.30 -4.17 -0.21
CA ARG A 168 4.41 -3.29 0.17
C ARG A 168 5.35 -4.05 1.09
N PHE A 169 6.65 -3.84 0.96
CA PHE A 169 7.63 -4.44 1.85
C PHE A 169 8.90 -3.60 1.91
N LYS A 170 9.33 -3.20 3.12
CA LYS A 170 10.57 -2.41 3.30
C LYS A 170 11.82 -3.14 2.80
N GLY A 171 11.79 -4.47 2.75
CA GLY A 171 12.95 -5.29 2.48
C GLY A 171 13.79 -5.56 3.73
N ILE A 172 14.68 -6.54 3.64
CA ILE A 172 15.67 -6.84 4.68
C ILE A 172 16.96 -7.37 4.04
N LYS A 173 18.10 -6.99 4.63
CA LYS A 173 19.42 -7.56 4.32
C LYS A 173 19.93 -8.44 5.46
N ILE A 174 20.44 -9.61 5.13
CA ILE A 174 20.92 -10.58 6.11
C ILE A 174 22.40 -10.86 5.81
N PHE A 175 23.26 -10.59 6.78
CA PHE A 175 24.69 -10.82 6.73
C PHE A 175 24.99 -12.14 7.43
N ALA A 176 25.16 -13.21 6.66
CA ALA A 176 25.71 -14.45 7.17
C ALA A 176 27.24 -14.30 7.23
N VAL A 177 27.84 -14.40 8.41
CA VAL A 177 29.27 -14.16 8.64
C VAL A 177 29.94 -15.36 9.29
N GLU A 178 31.21 -15.60 8.96
CA GLU A 178 32.02 -16.58 9.71
C GLU A 178 32.15 -16.15 11.17
N ALA A 179 32.10 -17.12 12.09
CA ALA A 179 32.20 -16.88 13.53
C ALA A 179 33.63 -16.58 14.00
#